data_AF-A0A2D5ZJ42-F1
#
_entry.id   AF-A0A2D5ZJ42-F1
#
_cell.length_a   1.000
_cell.length_b   1.000
_cell.length_c   1.000
_cell.angle_alpha   90.00
_cell.angle_beta   90.00
_cell.angle_gamma   90.00
#
_symmetry.space_group_name_H-M   'P 1'
#
loop_
_entity.id
_entity.type
_entity.pdbx_description
1 polymer ?
#
loop_
_entity_poly.entity_id
_entity_poly.type
_entity_poly.pdbx_seq_one_letter_code
_entity_poly.pdbx_strand_id
1 'polypeptide(L)'
;MSKNRNEWPLVKKAVFALFTILLVFATAEAGLRAASRIVRSGHASANPYAGAPIAHEELRILCLGDGFTEGAGTNRRHLSYPEQLARILATTDSTSTVLDESDRPFVEAPKDGIPTTETDFDFIVRAARGRGSNELLRELPRLLETIRPSLVLVLTGSTNEGYALDSTDFINFRLSRLRVYKGLKIALNRLRALVPRDSLPRLLREPASSGRAGDLQREKLLATVFEEDLRGIARICRAAGVTPVLQSYPNELVAGLRKGHAELVRRVAAEEKAIAVDHFSRWKSYRAKYGEAAIFSLDRVHPNGFGYGLMARDIAFALDDAGLVPRGIPSGGEVDALLSNLRNEAVARANNPHTRALLLYERGEIDEALALLVSLHRKQPANTAVSLELGTLYELLGHRSSVRRTYRATLDALPGSESGGLVKRRLDELDRLEELQRR
;
A
#
# COMPACT_ATOMS: atom_id res chain seq x y z
N MET A 1 -1.24 59.36 -47.83
CA MET A 1 -0.67 58.06 -47.39
C MET A 1 -1.09 57.78 -45.94
N SER A 2 -2.30 57.24 -45.72
CA SER A 2 -2.71 56.79 -44.39
C SER A 2 -1.99 55.48 -44.08
N LYS A 3 -0.90 55.54 -43.31
CA LYS A 3 -0.27 54.34 -42.73
C LYS A 3 -1.33 53.65 -41.86
N ASN A 4 -1.80 52.48 -42.28
CA ASN A 4 -2.60 51.56 -41.47
C ASN A 4 -1.86 51.30 -40.15
N ARG A 5 -2.20 52.08 -39.13
CA ARG A 5 -1.77 51.90 -37.75
C ARG A 5 -2.71 50.89 -37.12
N ASN A 6 -2.11 49.91 -36.44
CA ASN A 6 -2.75 49.05 -35.43
C ASN A 6 -3.48 47.77 -35.86
N GLU A 7 -2.99 47.09 -36.90
CA GLU A 7 -3.20 45.65 -36.96
C GLU A 7 -2.04 44.95 -36.24
N TRP A 8 -2.10 44.97 -34.90
CA TRP A 8 -1.45 43.90 -34.17
C TRP A 8 -2.05 42.59 -34.68
N PRO A 9 -1.22 41.64 -35.17
CA PRO A 9 -1.71 40.35 -35.61
C PRO A 9 -2.60 39.77 -34.52
N LEU A 10 -3.77 39.23 -34.89
CA LEU A 10 -4.75 38.62 -33.97
C LEU A 10 -4.08 37.71 -32.92
N VAL A 11 -3.03 37.00 -33.33
CA VAL A 11 -2.17 36.17 -32.47
C VAL A 11 -1.57 36.95 -31.30
N LYS A 12 -1.02 38.15 -31.50
CA LYS A 12 -0.42 38.94 -30.42
C LYS A 12 -1.47 39.43 -29.42
N LYS A 13 -2.67 39.80 -29.89
CA LYS A 13 -3.80 40.17 -29.02
C LYS A 13 -4.24 38.99 -28.16
N ALA A 14 -4.33 37.79 -28.76
CA ALA A 14 -4.68 36.56 -28.04
C ALA A 14 -3.62 36.17 -27.00
N VAL A 15 -2.33 36.26 -27.34
CA VAL A 15 -1.22 35.99 -26.40
C VAL A 15 -1.24 36.96 -25.23
N PHE A 16 -1.43 38.25 -25.48
CA PHE A 16 -1.51 39.25 -24.43
C PHE A 16 -2.71 39.00 -23.50
N ALA A 17 -3.89 38.72 -24.05
CA ALA A 17 -5.08 38.38 -23.26
C ALA A 17 -4.86 37.14 -22.37
N LEU A 18 -4.26 36.09 -22.92
CA LEU A 18 -3.92 34.88 -22.15
C LEU A 18 -2.96 35.20 -21.01
N PHE A 19 -1.93 36.00 -21.25
CA PHE A 19 -0.97 36.43 -20.23
C PHE A 19 -1.66 37.23 -19.11
N THR A 20 -2.53 38.18 -19.46
CA THR A 20 -3.30 38.95 -18.47
C THR A 20 -4.18 38.04 -17.62
N ILE A 21 -4.87 37.07 -18.23
CA ILE A 21 -5.70 36.09 -17.51
C ILE A 21 -4.83 35.28 -16.53
N LEU A 22 -3.69 34.75 -16.99
CA LEU A 22 -2.77 34.00 -16.15
C LEU A 22 -2.26 34.82 -14.96
N LEU A 23 -1.95 36.11 -15.19
CA LEU A 23 -1.47 37.02 -14.15
C LEU A 23 -2.54 37.27 -13.08
N VAL A 24 -3.79 37.56 -13.48
CA VAL A 24 -4.92 37.78 -12.55
C VAL A 24 -5.17 36.54 -11.69
N PHE A 25 -5.09 35.37 -12.31
CA PHE A 25 -5.25 34.11 -11.61
C PHE A 25 -4.10 33.84 -10.62
N ALA A 26 -2.86 34.12 -11.02
CA ALA A 26 -1.70 33.97 -10.15
C ALA A 26 -1.76 34.90 -8.93
N THR A 27 -2.17 36.16 -9.12
CA THR A 27 -2.33 37.13 -8.02
C THR A 27 -3.49 36.75 -7.10
N ALA A 28 -4.63 36.31 -7.65
CA ALA A 28 -5.75 35.83 -6.84
C ALA A 28 -5.37 34.61 -5.99
N GLU A 29 -4.63 33.66 -6.56
CA GLU A 29 -4.14 32.51 -5.80
C GLU A 29 -3.13 32.90 -4.71
N ALA A 30 -2.20 33.81 -5.01
CA ALA A 30 -1.27 34.33 -4.01
C ALA A 30 -2.02 35.00 -2.86
N GLY A 31 -3.05 35.79 -3.16
CA GLY A 31 -3.94 36.41 -2.17
C GLY A 31 -4.69 35.39 -1.31
N LEU A 32 -5.29 34.36 -1.92
CA LEU A 32 -5.98 33.29 -1.20
C LEU A 32 -5.03 32.47 -0.31
N ARG A 33 -3.79 32.20 -0.77
CA ARG A 33 -2.78 31.51 0.03
C ARG A 33 -2.34 32.37 1.22
N ALA A 34 -2.16 33.67 1.03
CA ALA A 34 -1.83 34.60 2.11
C ALA A 34 -2.97 34.68 3.14
N ALA A 35 -4.21 34.86 2.69
CA ALA A 35 -5.38 34.87 3.55
C ALA A 35 -5.55 33.55 4.31
N SER A 36 -5.38 32.41 3.63
CA SER A 36 -5.43 31.09 4.29
C SER A 36 -4.35 30.93 5.35
N ARG A 37 -3.14 31.47 5.15
CA ARG A 37 -2.09 31.47 6.18
C ARG A 37 -2.50 32.30 7.39
N ILE A 38 -3.06 33.49 7.17
CA ILE A 38 -3.53 34.38 8.26
C ILE A 38 -4.65 33.72 9.06
N VAL A 39 -5.65 33.14 8.38
CA VAL A 39 -6.76 32.44 9.03
C VAL A 39 -6.26 31.22 9.80
N ARG A 40 -5.33 30.45 9.23
CA ARG A 40 -4.71 29.29 9.90
C ARG A 40 -3.83 29.69 11.06
N SER A 41 -3.07 30.78 11.00
CA SER A 41 -2.29 31.26 12.15
C SER A 41 -3.19 31.74 13.29
N GLY A 42 -4.35 32.31 12.97
CA GLY A 42 -5.36 32.66 13.98
C GLY A 42 -5.98 31.43 14.66
N HIS A 43 -6.27 30.36 13.91
CA HIS A 43 -6.82 29.12 14.47
C HIS A 43 -5.78 28.20 15.11
N ALA A 44 -4.54 28.23 14.65
CA ALA A 44 -3.45 27.42 15.22
C ALA A 44 -3.12 27.83 16.66
N SER A 45 -3.42 29.07 17.06
CA SER A 45 -3.26 29.54 18.43
C SER A 45 -4.39 29.12 19.36
N ALA A 46 -5.47 28.53 18.83
CA ALA A 46 -6.66 28.16 19.58
C ALA A 46 -7.03 26.68 19.43
N ASN A 47 -6.07 25.82 19.10
CA ASN A 47 -6.29 24.37 19.29
C ASN A 47 -6.02 24.05 20.77
N PRO A 48 -7.04 23.88 21.62
CA PRO A 48 -6.86 23.61 23.05
C PRO A 48 -6.12 22.29 23.32
N TYR A 49 -5.93 21.45 22.29
CA TYR A 49 -5.23 20.17 22.39
C TYR A 49 -3.73 20.26 22.02
N ALA A 50 -3.24 21.41 21.56
CA ALA A 50 -1.82 21.59 21.25
C ALA A 50 -1.01 21.73 22.56
N GLY A 51 -0.73 20.62 23.23
CA GLY A 51 0.09 20.56 24.44
C GLY A 51 -0.64 20.09 25.70
N ALA A 52 -1.94 19.79 25.61
CA ALA A 52 -2.56 18.98 26.66
C ALA A 52 -1.90 17.59 26.61
N PRO A 53 -1.32 17.09 27.72
CA PRO A 53 -0.89 15.69 27.76
C PRO A 53 -2.08 14.84 27.32
N ILE A 54 -1.84 13.92 26.37
CA ILE A 54 -2.86 12.97 25.94
C ILE A 54 -3.33 12.30 27.23
N ALA A 55 -4.55 12.63 27.68
CA ALA A 55 -5.11 11.98 28.84
C ALA A 55 -5.07 10.49 28.53
N HIS A 56 -4.27 9.76 29.31
CA HIS A 56 -3.85 8.39 29.01
C HIS A 56 -5.00 7.37 28.98
N GLU A 57 -6.24 7.83 29.14
CA GLU A 57 -7.41 7.01 29.37
C GLU A 57 -7.94 6.35 28.08
N GLU A 58 -7.74 6.92 26.88
CA GLU A 58 -8.11 6.21 25.63
C GLU A 58 -7.22 6.61 24.43
N LEU A 59 -6.32 5.71 24.02
CA LEU A 59 -5.47 5.89 22.84
C LEU A 59 -6.18 5.39 21.57
N ARG A 60 -6.82 6.29 20.84
CA ARG A 60 -7.42 5.95 19.54
C ARG A 60 -6.39 6.02 18.40
N ILE A 61 -6.14 4.88 17.76
CA ILE A 61 -5.14 4.73 16.69
C ILE A 61 -5.84 4.51 15.33
N LEU A 62 -5.60 5.40 14.38
CA LEU A 62 -6.05 5.25 12.99
C LEU A 62 -4.92 4.71 12.10
N CYS A 63 -5.10 3.51 11.55
CA CYS A 63 -4.16 2.87 10.63
C CYS A 63 -4.55 3.11 9.17
N LEU A 64 -3.72 3.84 8.44
CA LEU A 64 -3.89 4.21 7.03
C LEU A 64 -2.84 3.56 6.15
N GLY A 65 -3.27 2.96 5.04
CA GLY A 65 -2.34 2.44 4.06
C GLY A 65 -2.97 1.64 2.94
N ASP A 66 -2.18 0.73 2.38
CA ASP A 66 -2.53 -0.11 1.24
C ASP A 66 -2.72 -1.58 1.65
N GLY A 67 -2.47 -2.51 0.71
CA GLY A 67 -2.53 -3.95 0.99
C GLY A 67 -1.67 -4.38 2.18
N PHE A 68 -0.56 -3.69 2.48
CA PHE A 68 0.25 -4.01 3.64
C PHE A 68 -0.52 -3.78 4.94
N THR A 69 -1.21 -2.65 5.06
CA THR A 69 -2.03 -2.31 6.23
C THR A 69 -3.28 -3.20 6.31
N GLU A 70 -3.81 -3.67 5.19
CA GLU A 70 -4.92 -4.65 5.17
C GLU A 70 -4.49 -6.06 5.61
N GLY A 71 -3.19 -6.38 5.58
CA GLY A 71 -2.67 -7.73 5.86
C GLY A 71 -2.60 -8.65 4.64
N ALA A 72 -2.40 -8.09 3.43
CA ALA A 72 -2.10 -8.88 2.23
C ALA A 72 -0.92 -9.84 2.47
N GLY A 73 -0.91 -11.01 1.84
CA GLY A 73 0.07 -12.06 2.15
C GLY A 73 -0.28 -12.91 3.38
N THR A 74 -1.32 -12.56 4.13
CA THR A 74 -1.93 -13.45 5.13
C THR A 74 -3.29 -13.97 4.65
N ASN A 75 -3.65 -15.18 5.09
CA ASN A 75 -4.99 -15.75 4.90
C ASN A 75 -5.99 -15.29 5.98
N ARG A 76 -5.56 -14.44 6.91
CA ARG A 76 -6.27 -14.12 8.16
C ARG A 76 -6.03 -12.66 8.51
N ARG A 77 -7.07 -11.81 8.43
CA ARG A 77 -6.97 -10.37 8.75
C ARG A 77 -6.37 -10.07 10.13
N HIS A 78 -6.64 -10.93 11.11
CA HIS A 78 -6.08 -10.84 12.48
C HIS A 78 -4.56 -11.04 12.57
N LEU A 79 -3.91 -11.35 11.45
CA LEU A 79 -2.45 -11.45 11.33
C LEU A 79 -1.83 -10.23 10.62
N SER A 80 -2.59 -9.17 10.35
CA SER A 80 -2.04 -7.89 9.89
C SER A 80 -1.26 -7.17 11.01
N TYR A 81 -0.39 -6.21 10.68
CA TYR A 81 0.34 -5.49 11.72
C TYR A 81 -0.56 -4.67 12.66
N PRO A 82 -1.67 -4.03 12.23
CA PRO A 82 -2.53 -3.30 13.16
C PRO A 82 -3.11 -4.20 14.25
N GLU A 83 -3.58 -5.39 13.87
CA GLU A 83 -4.19 -6.36 14.76
C GLU A 83 -3.16 -6.95 15.74
N GLN A 84 -1.96 -7.26 15.25
CA GLN A 84 -0.88 -7.73 16.11
C GLN A 84 -0.33 -6.64 17.03
N LEU A 85 -0.31 -5.38 16.57
CA LEU A 85 0.05 -4.24 17.40
C LEU A 85 -0.95 -4.04 18.54
N ALA A 86 -2.26 -4.15 18.25
CA ALA A 86 -3.29 -4.10 19.27
C ALA A 86 -3.07 -5.15 20.37
N ARG A 87 -2.71 -6.38 20.00
CA ARG A 87 -2.37 -7.44 20.96
C ARG A 87 -1.14 -7.08 21.79
N ILE A 88 -0.04 -6.63 21.16
CA ILE A 88 1.20 -6.26 21.88
C ILE A 88 0.93 -5.15 22.90
N LEU A 89 0.12 -4.15 22.54
CA LEU A 89 -0.21 -3.07 23.46
C LEU A 89 -1.17 -3.52 24.57
N ALA A 90 -2.12 -4.41 24.28
CA ALA A 90 -3.03 -4.96 25.28
C ALA A 90 -2.37 -5.89 26.31
N THR A 91 -1.26 -6.59 25.97
CA THR A 91 -0.57 -7.49 26.91
C THR A 91 0.06 -6.75 28.11
N THR A 92 0.15 -5.42 28.06
CA THR A 92 0.75 -4.60 29.13
C THR A 92 -0.08 -4.54 30.40
N ASP A 93 -1.34 -5.02 30.36
CA ASP A 93 -2.27 -5.02 31.50
C ASP A 93 -2.19 -6.23 32.43
N SER A 94 -1.29 -7.19 32.17
CA SER A 94 -1.23 -8.42 32.96
C SER A 94 -0.45 -8.25 34.29
N THR A 95 -1.03 -7.49 35.22
CA THR A 95 -1.06 -7.95 36.63
C THR A 95 -2.14 -9.01 36.85
N SER A 96 -2.99 -9.25 35.85
CA SER A 96 -3.89 -10.41 35.79
C SER A 96 -3.10 -11.68 35.48
N THR A 97 -3.10 -12.61 36.43
CA THR A 97 -2.75 -14.03 36.34
C THR A 97 -2.74 -14.60 34.91
N VAL A 98 -1.57 -15.10 34.50
CA VAL A 98 -1.36 -15.90 33.30
C VAL A 98 -2.35 -17.09 33.32
N LEU A 99 -3.47 -16.95 32.63
CA LEU A 99 -4.31 -18.07 32.27
C LEU A 99 -3.62 -18.74 31.08
N ASP A 100 -3.28 -20.02 31.26
CA ASP A 100 -2.69 -20.91 30.27
C ASP A 100 -3.45 -20.81 28.93
N GLU A 101 -2.81 -20.22 27.91
CA GLU A 101 -3.39 -20.08 26.57
C GLU A 101 -3.51 -21.42 25.84
N SER A 102 -2.90 -22.51 26.35
CA SER A 102 -2.95 -23.82 25.70
C SER A 102 -4.34 -24.48 25.73
N ASP A 103 -5.22 -24.04 26.63
CA ASP A 103 -6.57 -24.58 26.80
C ASP A 103 -7.68 -23.75 26.12
N ARG A 104 -7.36 -22.62 25.49
CA ARG A 104 -8.34 -21.91 24.67
C ARG A 104 -8.31 -22.49 23.25
N PRO A 105 -9.36 -23.23 22.81
CA PRO A 105 -9.47 -23.56 21.40
C PRO A 105 -9.39 -22.26 20.62
N PHE A 106 -8.68 -22.27 19.48
CA PHE A 106 -8.61 -21.14 18.54
C PHE A 106 -10.04 -20.90 18.04
N VAL A 107 -10.84 -20.16 18.81
CA VAL A 107 -12.21 -19.80 18.46
C VAL A 107 -12.07 -18.97 17.20
N GLU A 108 -12.68 -19.43 16.11
CA GLU A 108 -12.78 -18.63 14.89
C GLU A 108 -13.22 -17.23 15.31
N ALA A 109 -12.35 -16.24 15.05
CA ALA A 109 -12.69 -14.85 15.32
C ALA A 109 -14.09 -14.61 14.76
N PRO A 110 -15.05 -14.11 15.57
CA PRO A 110 -16.41 -13.88 15.10
C PRO A 110 -16.33 -13.13 13.77
N LYS A 111 -17.07 -13.59 12.76
CA LYS A 111 -17.14 -12.89 11.47
C LYS A 111 -17.54 -11.41 11.61
N ASP A 112 -18.07 -11.03 12.79
CA ASP A 112 -18.67 -9.74 13.10
C ASP A 112 -18.01 -8.96 14.26
N GLY A 113 -16.80 -9.32 14.72
CA GLY A 113 -16.07 -8.47 15.67
C GLY A 113 -15.17 -9.20 16.66
N ILE A 114 -14.03 -8.58 16.97
CA ILE A 114 -13.15 -8.99 18.06
C ILE A 114 -13.94 -8.80 19.37
N PRO A 115 -13.95 -9.78 20.30
CA PRO A 115 -14.48 -9.54 21.64
C PRO A 115 -13.77 -8.33 22.23
N THR A 116 -14.50 -7.25 22.48
CA THR A 116 -14.00 -6.05 23.14
C THR A 116 -13.71 -6.39 24.59
N THR A 117 -12.58 -7.05 24.86
CA THR A 117 -11.91 -6.83 26.13
C THR A 117 -11.66 -5.32 26.20
N GLU A 118 -12.13 -4.66 27.27
CA GLU A 118 -11.84 -3.24 27.53
C GLU A 118 -10.33 -3.04 27.47
N THR A 119 -9.82 -2.65 26.31
CA THR A 119 -8.43 -2.23 26.14
C THR A 119 -8.45 -0.74 26.00
N ASP A 120 -7.50 -0.06 26.64
CA ASP A 120 -7.31 1.40 26.54
C ASP A 120 -6.91 1.89 25.12
N PHE A 121 -6.92 0.98 24.13
CA PHE A 121 -6.55 1.22 22.74
C PHE A 121 -7.71 0.89 21.81
N ASP A 122 -8.12 1.88 21.00
CA ASP A 122 -9.13 1.72 19.95
C ASP A 122 -8.46 1.78 18.58
N PHE A 123 -8.46 0.67 17.85
CA PHE A 123 -7.81 0.54 16.54
C PHE A 123 -8.82 0.65 15.40
N ILE A 124 -8.67 1.68 14.57
CA ILE A 124 -9.46 1.84 13.35
C ILE A 124 -8.57 1.63 12.13
N VAL A 125 -8.84 0.58 11.33
CA VAL A 125 -8.13 0.34 10.07
C VAL A 125 -8.89 0.93 8.88
N ARG A 126 -8.20 1.72 8.06
CA ARG A 126 -8.68 2.28 6.78
C ARG A 126 -7.64 2.06 5.69
N ALA A 127 -7.58 0.82 5.21
CA ALA A 127 -6.70 0.38 4.15
C ALA A 127 -7.47 -0.13 2.93
N ALA A 128 -6.89 0.02 1.74
CA ALA A 128 -7.42 -0.59 0.52
C ALA A 128 -6.28 -0.96 -0.44
N ARG A 129 -6.39 -2.10 -1.12
CA ARG A 129 -5.43 -2.49 -2.16
C ARG A 129 -5.39 -1.44 -3.27
N GLY A 130 -4.20 -1.12 -3.77
CA GLY A 130 -4.04 -0.10 -4.81
C GLY A 130 -4.06 1.34 -4.31
N ARG A 131 -4.32 1.58 -3.02
CA ARG A 131 -4.43 2.93 -2.46
C ARG A 131 -3.08 3.61 -2.33
N GLY A 132 -2.93 4.80 -2.93
CA GLY A 132 -1.70 5.59 -2.92
C GLY A 132 -1.72 6.76 -1.92
N SER A 133 -0.58 7.46 -1.79
CA SER A 133 -0.42 8.57 -0.83
C SER A 133 -1.38 9.74 -1.11
N ASN A 134 -1.68 10.00 -2.38
CA ASN A 134 -2.56 11.07 -2.83
C ASN A 134 -4.03 10.82 -2.41
N GLU A 135 -4.46 9.57 -2.36
CA GLU A 135 -5.80 9.19 -1.91
C GLU A 135 -5.93 9.38 -0.41
N LEU A 136 -4.95 8.89 0.34
CA LEU A 136 -4.87 9.09 1.79
C LEU A 136 -4.89 10.58 2.14
N LEU A 137 -4.09 11.39 1.45
CA LEU A 137 -4.05 12.83 1.68
C LEU A 137 -5.42 13.51 1.45
N ARG A 138 -6.22 13.04 0.48
CA ARG A 138 -7.56 13.57 0.20
C ARG A 138 -8.59 13.15 1.25
N GLU A 139 -8.53 11.91 1.72
CA GLU A 139 -9.48 11.35 2.68
C GLU A 139 -9.21 11.78 4.12
N LEU A 140 -7.94 12.02 4.46
CA LEU A 140 -7.47 12.24 5.83
C LEU A 140 -8.25 13.31 6.61
N PRO A 141 -8.53 14.53 6.09
CA PRO A 141 -9.27 15.53 6.85
C PRO A 141 -10.64 15.04 7.36
N ARG A 142 -11.40 14.34 6.51
CA ARG A 142 -12.71 13.76 6.89
C ARG A 142 -12.55 12.67 7.94
N LEU A 143 -11.52 11.82 7.81
CA LEU A 143 -11.25 10.76 8.76
C LEU A 143 -10.87 11.32 10.14
N LEU A 144 -10.03 12.37 10.19
CA LEU A 144 -9.67 13.02 11.45
C LEU A 144 -10.88 13.66 12.14
N GLU A 145 -11.77 14.31 11.37
CA GLU A 145 -13.00 14.91 11.91
C GLU A 145 -13.96 13.85 12.48
N THR A 146 -14.10 12.72 11.78
CA THR A 146 -15.06 11.66 12.13
C THR A 146 -14.55 10.77 13.25
N ILE A 147 -13.29 10.32 13.16
CA ILE A 147 -12.71 9.32 14.04
C ILE A 147 -12.08 9.98 15.27
N ARG A 148 -11.55 11.20 15.13
CA ARG A 148 -10.80 11.94 16.16
C ARG A 148 -9.71 11.08 16.81
N PRO A 149 -8.78 10.50 16.03
CA PRO A 149 -7.73 9.66 16.58
C PRO A 149 -6.67 10.50 17.32
N SER A 150 -5.99 9.89 18.28
CA SER A 150 -4.81 10.45 18.95
C SER A 150 -3.53 10.19 18.14
N LEU A 151 -3.49 9.07 17.41
CA LEU A 151 -2.39 8.71 16.50
C LEU A 151 -2.88 8.30 15.12
N VAL A 152 -2.08 8.59 14.10
CA VAL A 152 -2.31 8.10 12.74
C VAL A 152 -1.06 7.37 12.25
N LEU A 153 -1.18 6.05 12.06
CA LEU A 153 -0.13 5.22 11.49
C LEU A 153 -0.28 5.22 9.96
N VAL A 154 0.76 5.59 9.23
CA VAL A 154 0.72 5.74 7.77
C VAL A 154 1.77 4.85 7.12
N LEU A 155 1.32 3.88 6.31
CA LEU A 155 2.18 3.07 5.44
C LEU A 155 1.66 3.15 4.01
N THR A 156 2.37 3.88 3.14
CA THR A 156 1.93 4.15 1.76
C THR A 156 3.12 4.35 0.82
N GLY A 157 2.86 4.27 -0.48
CA GLY A 157 3.85 4.50 -1.54
C GLY A 157 3.98 3.36 -2.54
N SER A 158 3.58 2.13 -2.18
CA SER A 158 3.73 0.94 -3.04
C SER A 158 2.94 1.01 -4.36
N THR A 159 1.87 1.79 -4.35
CA THR A 159 0.88 1.90 -5.43
C THR A 159 0.94 3.25 -6.15
N ASN A 160 1.84 4.14 -5.72
CA ASN A 160 2.00 5.46 -6.33
C ASN A 160 2.41 5.37 -7.82
N GLU A 161 3.05 4.26 -8.21
CA GLU A 161 3.48 3.98 -9.58
C GLU A 161 2.30 3.87 -10.56
N GLY A 162 1.19 3.26 -10.13
CA GLY A 162 -0.01 3.04 -10.93
C GLY A 162 -0.73 4.34 -11.29
N TYR A 163 -0.63 5.35 -10.43
CA TYR A 163 -1.20 6.69 -10.67
C TYR A 163 -0.32 7.58 -11.55
N ALA A 164 0.99 7.30 -11.64
CA ALA A 164 1.89 8.07 -12.50
C ALA A 164 1.90 7.63 -13.97
N LEU A 165 1.23 6.54 -14.32
CA LEU A 165 1.10 6.10 -15.71
C LEU A 165 0.21 7.02 -16.54
N ASP A 166 -0.68 7.76 -15.90
CA ASP A 166 -1.37 8.87 -16.54
C ASP A 166 -0.56 10.15 -16.27
N SER A 167 0.58 10.29 -16.96
CA SER A 167 1.52 11.42 -16.77
C SER A 167 0.87 12.79 -16.97
N THR A 168 -0.21 12.82 -17.75
CA THR A 168 -1.10 13.96 -17.90
C THR A 168 -1.78 14.27 -16.57
N ASP A 169 -2.24 13.25 -15.82
CA ASP A 169 -2.84 13.41 -14.49
C ASP A 169 -1.88 13.87 -13.41
N PHE A 170 -0.58 13.58 -13.49
CA PHE A 170 0.39 14.12 -12.55
C PHE A 170 0.57 15.64 -12.71
N ILE A 171 0.82 16.10 -13.95
CA ILE A 171 0.94 17.53 -14.26
C ILE A 171 -0.42 18.19 -13.98
N ASN A 172 -1.52 17.54 -14.35
CA ASN A 172 -2.85 17.98 -13.97
C ASN A 172 -3.05 17.97 -12.46
N PHE A 173 -2.43 17.12 -11.66
CA PHE A 173 -2.62 17.02 -10.21
C PHE A 173 -1.90 18.18 -9.50
N ARG A 174 -0.60 18.35 -9.78
CA ARG A 174 0.20 19.51 -9.31
C ARG A 174 -0.47 20.82 -9.71
N LEU A 175 -0.88 20.92 -10.97
CA LEU A 175 -1.47 22.14 -11.46
C LEU A 175 -2.95 22.26 -11.07
N SER A 176 -3.74 21.19 -10.89
CA SER A 176 -5.13 21.29 -10.42
C SER A 176 -5.27 21.72 -8.96
N ARG A 177 -4.19 21.62 -8.17
CA ARG A 177 -4.10 22.32 -6.88
C ARG A 177 -4.08 23.85 -7.06
N LEU A 178 -3.61 24.34 -8.21
CA LEU A 178 -3.76 25.71 -8.67
C LEU A 178 -5.12 25.85 -9.35
N ARG A 179 -6.07 26.56 -8.73
CA ARG A 179 -7.39 26.84 -9.34
C ARG A 179 -7.25 27.46 -10.75
N VAL A 180 -6.17 28.23 -10.93
CA VAL A 180 -5.71 28.83 -12.19
C VAL A 180 -5.57 27.83 -13.31
N TYR A 181 -4.94 26.68 -13.05
CA TYR A 181 -4.72 25.68 -14.08
C TYR A 181 -6.00 24.95 -14.46
N LYS A 182 -6.93 24.72 -13.52
CA LYS A 182 -8.24 24.17 -13.89
C LYS A 182 -8.94 25.08 -14.90
N GLY A 183 -8.90 26.40 -14.65
CA GLY A 183 -9.39 27.41 -15.59
C GLY A 183 -8.64 27.37 -16.93
N LEU A 184 -7.31 27.33 -16.89
CA LEU A 184 -6.46 27.26 -18.09
C LEU A 184 -6.68 25.99 -18.91
N LYS A 185 -6.85 24.84 -18.27
CA LYS A 185 -7.10 23.55 -18.91
C LYS A 185 -8.47 23.55 -19.59
N ILE A 186 -9.51 24.08 -18.94
CA ILE A 186 -10.84 24.25 -19.56
C ILE A 186 -10.73 25.19 -20.78
N ALA A 187 -10.00 26.30 -20.66
CA ALA A 187 -9.78 27.23 -21.77
C ALA A 187 -9.00 26.59 -22.92
N LEU A 188 -7.91 25.86 -22.63
CA LEU A 188 -7.10 25.14 -23.61
C LEU A 188 -7.87 24.01 -24.29
N ASN A 189 -8.72 23.27 -23.56
CA ASN A 189 -9.55 22.23 -24.13
C ASN A 189 -10.64 22.81 -25.04
N ARG A 190 -11.25 23.95 -24.67
CA ARG A 190 -12.18 24.68 -25.57
C ARG A 190 -11.48 25.22 -26.81
N LEU A 191 -10.26 25.76 -26.66
CA LEU A 191 -9.44 26.19 -27.80
C LEU A 191 -9.05 25.02 -28.72
N ARG A 192 -8.67 23.86 -28.16
CA ARG A 192 -8.37 22.65 -28.93
C ARG A 192 -9.58 22.13 -29.71
N ALA A 193 -10.79 22.26 -29.15
CA ALA A 193 -12.02 21.89 -29.86
C ALA A 193 -12.31 22.80 -31.07
N LEU A 194 -11.72 23.99 -31.12
CA LEU A 194 -11.88 24.96 -32.21
C LEU A 194 -10.77 24.85 -33.29
N VAL A 195 -9.73 24.04 -33.07
CA VAL A 195 -8.60 23.88 -34.00
C VAL A 195 -8.61 22.45 -34.57
N PRO A 196 -8.71 22.27 -35.91
CA PRO A 196 -8.66 20.95 -36.53
C PRO A 196 -7.40 20.18 -36.11
N ARG A 197 -7.57 18.91 -35.75
CA ARG A 197 -6.49 18.05 -35.22
C ARG A 197 -5.26 17.98 -36.14
N ASP A 198 -5.49 18.08 -37.45
CA ASP A 198 -4.44 17.96 -38.47
C ASP A 198 -3.56 19.21 -38.57
N SER A 199 -4.00 20.33 -38.00
CA SER A 199 -3.28 21.61 -38.00
C SER A 199 -2.34 21.78 -36.81
N LEU A 200 -2.33 20.85 -35.85
CA LEU A 200 -1.47 20.94 -34.66
C LEU A 200 -0.01 20.56 -35.01
N PRO A 201 0.99 21.41 -34.70
CA PRO A 201 2.39 21.11 -34.92
C PRO A 201 2.82 19.77 -34.32
N ARG A 202 3.71 19.02 -35.01
CA ARG A 202 4.29 17.75 -34.55
C ARG A 202 4.88 17.81 -33.13
N LEU A 203 5.31 18.98 -32.67
CA LEU A 203 5.80 19.26 -31.31
C LEU A 203 4.73 19.13 -30.20
N LEU A 204 3.44 19.12 -30.55
CA LEU A 204 2.33 18.89 -29.60
C LEU A 204 1.79 17.45 -29.63
N ARG A 205 2.38 16.56 -30.46
CA ARG A 205 2.13 15.13 -30.38
C ARG A 205 3.00 14.58 -29.24
N GLU A 206 2.40 13.84 -28.32
CA GLU A 206 3.09 13.30 -27.16
C GLU A 206 4.38 12.60 -27.59
N PRO A 207 5.53 12.95 -27.01
CA PRO A 207 6.76 12.23 -27.28
C PRO A 207 6.55 10.78 -26.82
N ALA A 208 6.75 9.83 -27.73
CA ALA A 208 6.82 8.41 -27.40
C ALA A 208 8.07 8.18 -26.53
N SER A 209 7.95 8.44 -25.22
CA SER A 209 9.05 8.28 -24.26
C SER A 209 9.04 6.85 -23.71
N SER A 210 9.43 5.88 -24.54
CA SER A 210 9.62 4.48 -24.11
C SER A 210 11.10 4.15 -23.87
N GLY A 211 11.91 5.12 -23.42
CA GLY A 211 13.35 4.95 -23.18
C GLY A 211 13.74 5.15 -21.72
N ARG A 212 14.86 4.53 -21.31
CA ARG A 212 15.45 4.55 -19.96
C ARG A 212 15.58 5.93 -19.29
N ALA A 213 15.73 7.00 -20.09
CA ALA A 213 15.75 8.37 -19.59
C ALA A 213 14.37 8.84 -19.06
N GLY A 214 13.28 8.38 -19.68
CA GLY A 214 11.92 8.61 -19.22
C GLY A 214 11.64 7.92 -17.88
N ASP A 215 12.16 6.71 -17.69
CA ASP A 215 12.00 5.95 -16.44
C ASP A 215 12.65 6.66 -15.25
N LEU A 216 13.88 7.17 -15.41
CA LEU A 216 14.57 7.93 -14.36
C LEU A 216 13.86 9.25 -14.00
N GLN A 217 13.34 9.96 -15.01
CA GLN A 217 12.56 11.17 -14.76
C GLN A 217 11.26 10.84 -14.04
N ARG A 218 10.60 9.75 -14.43
CA ARG A 218 9.37 9.25 -13.79
C ARG A 218 9.60 8.85 -12.34
N GLU A 219 10.67 8.13 -12.04
CA GLU A 219 11.03 7.73 -10.67
C GLU A 219 11.28 8.97 -9.78
N LYS A 220 12.03 9.96 -10.27
CA LYS A 220 12.25 11.23 -9.54
C LYS A 220 10.94 11.99 -9.31
N LEU A 221 10.06 11.99 -10.29
CA LEU A 221 8.77 12.66 -10.23
C LEU A 221 7.85 12.01 -9.18
N LEU A 222 7.80 10.67 -9.20
CA LEU A 222 7.09 9.85 -8.23
C LEU A 222 7.60 10.07 -6.81
N ALA A 223 8.92 10.05 -6.61
CA ALA A 223 9.54 10.32 -5.33
C ALA A 223 9.16 11.72 -4.82
N THR A 224 9.20 12.73 -5.69
CA THR A 224 8.84 14.11 -5.32
C THR A 224 7.37 14.23 -4.88
N VAL A 225 6.43 13.59 -5.58
CA VAL A 225 5.01 13.63 -5.15
C VAL A 225 4.76 12.83 -3.89
N PHE A 226 5.37 11.66 -3.79
CA PHE A 226 5.29 10.87 -2.57
C PHE A 226 5.78 11.68 -1.36
N GLU A 227 6.91 12.36 -1.50
CA GLU A 227 7.47 13.24 -0.47
C GLU A 227 6.52 14.36 -0.07
N GLU A 228 5.96 15.08 -1.05
CA GLU A 228 5.02 16.17 -0.81
C GLU A 228 3.70 15.68 -0.19
N ASP A 229 3.24 14.49 -0.57
CA ASP A 229 2.04 13.90 0.02
C ASP A 229 2.28 13.47 1.47
N LEU A 230 3.44 12.86 1.78
CA LEU A 230 3.81 12.53 3.17
C LEU A 230 3.91 13.78 4.04
N ARG A 231 4.55 14.85 3.54
CA ARG A 231 4.58 16.16 4.25
C ARG A 231 3.17 16.68 4.48
N GLY A 232 2.33 16.61 3.44
CA GLY A 232 0.92 17.02 3.52
C GLY A 232 0.15 16.25 4.60
N ILE A 233 0.31 14.92 4.64
CA ILE A 233 -0.32 14.04 5.62
C ILE A 233 0.14 14.41 7.04
N ALA A 234 1.44 14.52 7.28
CA ALA A 234 1.99 14.85 8.59
C ALA A 234 1.51 16.22 9.10
N ARG A 235 1.49 17.24 8.21
CA ARG A 235 0.99 18.59 8.53
C ARG A 235 -0.49 18.60 8.88
N ILE A 236 -1.31 17.83 8.16
CA ILE A 236 -2.75 17.73 8.43
C ILE A 236 -2.99 17.07 9.81
N CYS A 237 -2.30 15.96 10.11
CA CYS A 237 -2.39 15.33 11.43
C CYS A 237 -2.01 16.31 12.55
N ARG A 238 -0.85 16.96 12.43
CA ARG A 238 -0.38 17.92 13.45
C ARG A 238 -1.29 19.12 13.62
N ALA A 239 -1.83 19.66 12.52
CA ALA A 239 -2.80 20.76 12.59
C ALA A 239 -4.07 20.36 13.35
N ALA A 240 -4.45 19.08 13.30
CA ALA A 240 -5.55 18.51 14.06
C ALA A 240 -5.18 18.09 15.49
N GLY A 241 -3.93 18.31 15.94
CA GLY A 241 -3.46 17.85 17.26
C GLY A 241 -3.20 16.35 17.34
N VAL A 242 -3.06 15.67 16.20
CA VAL A 242 -2.87 14.21 16.10
C VAL A 242 -1.42 13.89 15.78
N THR A 243 -0.85 12.86 16.43
CA THR A 243 0.54 12.46 16.20
C THR A 243 0.66 11.57 14.95
N PRO A 244 1.35 12.03 13.88
CA PRO A 244 1.61 11.19 12.73
C PRO A 244 2.77 10.21 13.00
N VAL A 245 2.60 8.96 12.57
CA VAL A 245 3.62 7.92 12.55
C VAL A 245 3.81 7.45 11.11
N LEU A 246 4.98 7.72 10.52
CA LEU A 246 5.28 7.40 9.13
C LEU A 246 6.15 6.13 9.06
N GLN A 247 5.72 5.16 8.26
CA GLN A 247 6.36 3.84 8.18
C GLN A 247 7.05 3.64 6.81
N SER A 248 8.22 3.02 6.80
CA SER A 248 8.88 2.53 5.57
C SER A 248 8.43 1.09 5.25
N TYR A 249 8.50 0.63 4.00
CA TYR A 249 8.19 -0.79 3.71
C TYR A 249 9.30 -1.74 4.17
N PRO A 250 8.97 -3.00 4.51
CA PRO A 250 9.95 -4.01 4.90
C PRO A 250 10.78 -4.59 3.72
N ASN A 251 10.47 -4.21 2.48
CA ASN A 251 11.10 -4.78 1.29
C ASN A 251 11.35 -3.76 0.16
N GLU A 252 12.47 -3.94 -0.56
CA GLU A 252 12.83 -3.24 -1.79
C GLU A 252 11.97 -3.64 -2.99
N LEU A 253 11.38 -4.85 -2.95
CA LEU A 253 10.55 -5.38 -4.05
C LEU A 253 9.21 -4.65 -4.18
N VAL A 254 8.87 -3.77 -3.24
CA VAL A 254 7.69 -2.93 -3.32
C VAL A 254 7.86 -1.96 -4.50
N ALA A 255 7.04 -2.16 -5.53
CA ALA A 255 7.01 -1.34 -6.74
C ALA A 255 6.82 0.16 -6.38
N GLY A 256 7.33 1.08 -7.20
CA GLY A 256 7.12 2.53 -7.01
C GLY A 256 8.38 3.32 -6.71
N LEU A 257 9.15 2.87 -5.73
CA LEU A 257 10.16 3.69 -5.04
C LEU A 257 11.36 2.84 -4.60
N ARG A 258 11.86 2.00 -5.52
CA ARG A 258 12.87 0.96 -5.24
C ARG A 258 14.15 1.50 -4.60
N LYS A 259 14.46 2.78 -4.76
CA LYS A 259 15.61 3.42 -4.10
C LYS A 259 15.17 4.64 -3.31
N GLY A 260 15.46 4.62 -2.01
CA GLY A 260 15.30 5.78 -1.14
C GLY A 260 13.93 5.97 -0.51
N HIS A 261 12.95 5.05 -0.66
CA HIS A 261 11.65 5.14 0.04
C HIS A 261 11.84 5.35 1.54
N ALA A 262 12.59 4.46 2.19
CA ALA A 262 12.84 4.53 3.63
C ALA A 262 13.59 5.81 4.04
N GLU A 263 14.55 6.25 3.23
CA GLU A 263 15.28 7.50 3.48
C GLU A 263 14.35 8.71 3.42
N LEU A 264 13.47 8.75 2.42
CA LEU A 264 12.49 9.80 2.23
C LEU A 264 11.46 9.81 3.37
N VAL A 265 10.97 8.65 3.81
CA VAL A 265 10.11 8.53 4.99
C VAL A 265 10.81 9.10 6.23
N ARG A 266 12.05 8.69 6.52
CA ARG A 266 12.84 9.19 7.66
C ARG A 266 13.05 10.70 7.59
N ARG A 267 13.42 11.22 6.41
CA ARG A 267 13.64 12.65 6.18
C ARG A 267 12.37 13.46 6.43
N VAL A 268 11.25 13.06 5.82
CA VAL A 268 9.97 13.75 6.00
C VAL A 268 9.50 13.67 7.45
N ALA A 269 9.66 12.53 8.11
CA ALA A 269 9.30 12.39 9.52
C ALA A 269 10.11 13.34 10.41
N ALA A 270 11.42 13.45 10.19
CA ALA A 270 12.27 14.39 10.92
C ALA A 270 11.88 15.86 10.66
N GLU A 271 11.67 16.23 9.39
CA GLU A 271 11.27 17.60 8.99
C GLU A 271 9.92 18.01 9.59
N GLU A 272 8.94 17.11 9.58
CA GLU A 272 7.58 17.39 10.01
C GLU A 272 7.33 17.05 11.49
N LYS A 273 8.36 16.59 12.22
CA LYS A 273 8.29 16.13 13.62
C LYS A 273 7.26 15.01 13.81
N ALA A 274 7.26 14.05 12.89
CA ALA A 274 6.52 12.80 12.98
C ALA A 274 7.40 11.70 13.57
N ILE A 275 6.78 10.63 14.10
CA ILE A 275 7.51 9.42 14.48
C ILE A 275 7.84 8.64 13.21
N ALA A 276 9.09 8.18 13.07
CA ALA A 276 9.52 7.35 11.96
C ALA A 276 9.65 5.89 12.39
N VAL A 277 8.97 4.97 11.71
CA VAL A 277 9.16 3.53 11.87
C VAL A 277 9.86 2.98 10.64
N ASP A 278 11.15 2.73 10.78
CA ASP A 278 11.99 2.31 9.67
C ASP A 278 12.13 0.78 9.58
N HIS A 279 11.06 0.13 9.12
CA HIS A 279 11.06 -1.31 8.87
C HIS A 279 12.22 -1.69 7.94
N PHE A 280 12.40 -0.96 6.85
CA PHE A 280 13.40 -1.27 5.83
C PHE A 280 14.80 -1.61 6.40
N SER A 281 15.34 -0.73 7.25
CA SER A 281 16.68 -0.92 7.81
C SER A 281 16.76 -2.11 8.78
N ARG A 282 15.69 -2.35 9.56
CA ARG A 282 15.62 -3.47 10.52
C ARG A 282 15.46 -4.83 9.82
N TRP A 283 14.77 -4.85 8.69
CA TRP A 283 14.42 -6.07 7.99
C TRP A 283 15.61 -6.79 7.36
N LYS A 284 16.72 -6.09 7.09
CA LYS A 284 17.99 -6.77 6.72
C LYS A 284 18.43 -7.75 7.80
N SER A 285 18.36 -7.34 9.07
CA SER A 285 18.71 -8.18 10.21
C SER A 285 17.69 -9.31 10.43
N TYR A 286 16.39 -9.04 10.25
CA TYR A 286 15.37 -10.09 10.33
C TYR A 286 15.53 -11.16 9.25
N ARG A 287 15.85 -10.79 8.00
CA ARG A 287 16.14 -11.74 6.93
C ARG A 287 17.36 -12.60 7.26
N ALA A 288 18.43 -11.98 7.77
CA ALA A 288 19.63 -12.71 8.17
C ALA A 288 19.35 -13.68 9.33
N LYS A 289 18.52 -13.29 10.29
CA LYS A 289 18.19 -14.09 11.48
C LYS A 289 17.20 -15.22 11.19
N TYR A 290 16.15 -14.95 10.43
CA TYR A 290 15.00 -15.87 10.28
C TYR A 290 14.90 -16.50 8.89
N GLY A 291 15.56 -15.94 7.88
CA GLY A 291 15.37 -16.30 6.47
C GLY A 291 14.15 -15.63 5.85
N GLU A 292 14.22 -15.36 4.55
CA GLU A 292 13.16 -14.62 3.82
C GLU A 292 11.81 -15.34 3.82
N ALA A 293 11.81 -16.66 3.59
CA ALA A 293 10.60 -17.48 3.55
C ALA A 293 9.88 -17.57 4.90
N ALA A 294 10.58 -17.32 6.02
CA ALA A 294 9.96 -17.34 7.34
C ALA A 294 9.14 -16.06 7.61
N ILE A 295 9.46 -14.95 6.96
CA ILE A 295 8.89 -13.62 7.28
C ILE A 295 8.04 -13.03 6.15
N PHE A 296 8.23 -13.47 4.90
CA PHE A 296 7.38 -13.09 3.78
C PHE A 296 6.35 -14.18 3.45
N SER A 297 5.28 -13.75 2.80
CA SER A 297 4.34 -14.64 2.13
C SER A 297 4.97 -15.24 0.87
N LEU A 298 4.24 -16.10 0.18
CA LEU A 298 4.68 -16.71 -1.08
C LEU A 298 5.04 -15.63 -2.12
N ASP A 299 4.27 -14.54 -2.21
CA ASP A 299 4.55 -13.47 -3.19
C ASP A 299 5.89 -12.72 -2.96
N ARG A 300 6.60 -13.00 -1.87
CA ARG A 300 7.88 -12.38 -1.46
C ARG A 300 7.84 -10.86 -1.30
N VAL A 301 6.67 -10.25 -1.43
CA VAL A 301 6.46 -8.81 -1.33
C VAL A 301 5.81 -8.49 0.00
N HIS A 302 4.72 -9.17 0.30
CA HIS A 302 3.95 -8.96 1.51
C HIS A 302 4.45 -9.86 2.65
N PRO A 303 4.51 -9.35 3.89
CA PRO A 303 4.81 -10.16 5.05
C PRO A 303 3.77 -11.27 5.25
N ASN A 304 4.20 -12.40 5.84
CA ASN A 304 3.25 -13.36 6.38
C ASN A 304 2.85 -12.93 7.82
N GLY A 305 2.09 -13.77 8.54
CA GLY A 305 1.68 -13.45 9.91
C GLY A 305 2.87 -13.17 10.86
N PHE A 306 3.95 -13.95 10.79
CA PHE A 306 5.14 -13.69 11.60
C PHE A 306 5.83 -12.38 11.18
N GLY A 307 5.97 -12.13 9.88
CA GLY A 307 6.53 -10.88 9.37
C GLY A 307 5.74 -9.64 9.78
N TYR A 308 4.40 -9.69 9.73
CA TYR A 308 3.57 -8.60 10.25
C TYR A 308 3.72 -8.41 11.76
N GLY A 309 3.99 -9.48 12.51
CA GLY A 309 4.31 -9.39 13.92
C GLY A 309 5.62 -8.64 14.18
N LEU A 310 6.63 -8.84 13.33
CA LEU A 310 7.87 -8.05 13.38
C LEU A 310 7.64 -6.58 13.05
N MET A 311 6.72 -6.26 12.13
CA MET A 311 6.30 -4.86 11.89
C MET A 311 5.58 -4.27 13.11
N ALA A 312 4.62 -5.00 13.67
CA ALA A 312 3.90 -4.57 14.87
C ALA A 312 4.84 -4.30 16.05
N ARG A 313 5.83 -5.19 16.25
CA ARG A 313 6.93 -5.01 17.21
C ARG A 313 7.69 -3.71 16.97
N ASP A 314 8.16 -3.48 15.74
CA ASP A 314 8.90 -2.25 15.40
C ASP A 314 8.09 -0.98 15.69
N ILE A 315 6.78 -1.01 15.43
CA ILE A 315 5.89 0.12 15.73
C ILE A 315 5.73 0.28 17.25
N ALA A 316 5.46 -0.79 17.99
CA ALA A 316 5.30 -0.76 19.44
C ALA A 316 6.52 -0.13 20.13
N PHE A 317 7.74 -0.56 19.75
CA PHE A 317 8.98 0.04 20.26
C PHE A 317 9.10 1.52 19.91
N ALA A 318 8.74 1.93 18.69
CA ALA A 318 8.80 3.34 18.31
C ALA A 318 7.77 4.21 19.06
N LEU A 319 6.61 3.67 19.43
CA LEU A 319 5.61 4.35 20.24
C LEU A 319 6.06 4.46 21.71
N ASP A 320 6.67 3.40 22.23
CA ASP A 320 7.25 3.36 23.58
C ASP A 320 8.41 4.36 23.73
N ASP A 321 9.37 4.35 22.79
CA ASP A 321 10.48 5.30 22.72
C ASP A 321 9.99 6.76 22.67
N ALA A 322 8.79 7.00 22.12
CA ALA A 322 8.16 8.31 22.05
C ALA A 322 7.33 8.68 23.29
N GLY A 323 7.24 7.79 24.30
CA GLY A 323 6.45 7.97 25.51
C GLY A 323 4.94 7.98 25.26
N LEU A 324 4.48 7.35 24.17
CA LEU A 324 3.06 7.31 23.79
C LEU A 324 2.33 6.07 24.29
N VAL A 325 3.05 5.10 24.86
CA VAL A 325 2.49 3.91 25.48
C VAL A 325 2.55 4.11 27.01
N PRO A 326 1.41 4.39 27.68
CA PRO A 326 1.42 4.84 29.08
C PRO A 326 2.05 3.84 30.06
N ARG A 327 1.86 2.54 29.79
CA ARG A 327 2.31 1.44 30.65
C ARG A 327 3.65 0.82 30.21
N GLY A 328 4.30 1.44 29.22
CA GLY A 328 5.38 0.81 28.47
C GLY A 328 4.87 -0.34 27.60
N ILE A 329 5.75 -0.97 26.84
CA ILE A 329 5.45 -2.21 26.09
C ILE A 329 6.04 -3.43 26.83
N PRO A 330 5.59 -4.66 26.53
CA PRO A 330 6.25 -5.84 27.06
C PRO A 330 7.74 -5.81 26.69
N SER A 331 8.59 -6.38 27.54
CA SER A 331 10.01 -6.45 27.28
C SER A 331 10.29 -7.12 25.93
N GLY A 332 11.44 -6.82 25.32
CA GLY A 332 11.80 -7.43 24.04
C GLY A 332 11.78 -8.96 24.06
N GLY A 333 12.05 -9.59 25.20
CA GLY A 333 11.93 -11.03 25.37
C GLY A 333 10.48 -11.54 25.36
N GLU A 334 9.54 -10.81 25.96
CA GLU A 334 8.12 -11.17 25.99
C GLU A 334 7.47 -10.97 24.62
N VAL A 335 7.78 -9.89 23.91
CA VAL A 335 7.32 -9.70 22.53
C VAL A 335 7.90 -10.80 21.63
N ASP A 336 9.18 -11.15 21.79
CA ASP A 336 9.79 -12.24 21.03
C ASP A 336 9.14 -13.60 21.37
N ALA A 337 8.70 -13.82 22.61
CA ALA A 337 7.95 -15.01 23.03
C ALA A 337 6.56 -15.06 22.38
N LEU A 338 5.81 -13.95 22.37
CA LEU A 338 4.52 -13.83 21.67
C LEU A 338 4.67 -14.16 20.18
N LEU A 339 5.72 -13.64 19.55
CA LEU A 339 6.01 -13.88 18.14
C LEU A 339 6.55 -15.28 17.85
N SER A 340 7.03 -16.02 18.85
CA SER A 340 7.61 -17.35 18.66
C SER A 340 6.58 -18.37 18.17
N ASN A 341 5.32 -18.28 18.60
CA ASN A 341 4.23 -19.15 18.11
C ASN A 341 3.97 -18.92 16.62
N LEU A 342 3.86 -17.65 16.21
CA LEU A 342 3.70 -17.28 14.80
C LEU A 342 4.91 -17.69 13.96
N ARG A 343 6.12 -17.58 14.52
CA ARG A 343 7.34 -18.08 13.88
C ARG A 343 7.28 -19.59 13.67
N ASN A 344 6.91 -20.34 14.70
CA ASN A 344 6.82 -21.80 14.63
C ASN A 344 5.80 -22.24 13.58
N GLU A 345 4.65 -21.57 13.51
CA GLU A 345 3.68 -21.77 12.43
C GLU A 345 4.28 -21.45 11.05
N ALA A 346 4.98 -20.32 10.90
CA ALA A 346 5.58 -19.92 9.63
C ALA A 346 6.67 -20.91 9.19
N VAL A 347 7.51 -21.38 10.10
CA VAL A 347 8.52 -22.41 9.84
C VAL A 347 7.87 -23.75 9.50
N ALA A 348 6.85 -24.17 10.23
CA ALA A 348 6.09 -25.39 9.93
C ALA A 348 5.45 -25.32 8.54
N ARG A 349 4.88 -24.16 8.17
CA ARG A 349 4.36 -23.93 6.82
C ARG A 349 5.46 -23.95 5.77
N ALA A 350 6.60 -23.33 6.00
CA ALA A 350 7.74 -23.35 5.06
C ALA A 350 8.30 -24.77 4.87
N ASN A 351 8.26 -25.60 5.91
CA ASN A 351 8.67 -27.00 5.86
C ASN A 351 7.59 -27.92 5.28
N ASN A 352 6.34 -27.46 5.13
CA ASN A 352 5.32 -28.22 4.42
C ASN A 352 5.76 -28.39 2.96
N PRO A 353 5.87 -29.63 2.45
CA PRO A 353 6.42 -29.83 1.11
C PRO A 353 5.58 -29.15 0.02
N HIS A 354 4.27 -28.95 0.23
CA HIS A 354 3.42 -28.22 -0.71
C HIS A 354 3.84 -26.75 -0.80
N THR A 355 3.96 -26.07 0.35
CA THR A 355 4.46 -24.69 0.41
C THR A 355 5.87 -24.57 -0.18
N ARG A 356 6.75 -25.53 0.13
CA ARG A 356 8.11 -25.56 -0.42
C ARG A 356 8.08 -25.65 -1.95
N ALA A 357 7.16 -26.42 -2.53
CA ALA A 357 7.04 -26.50 -3.98
C ALA A 357 6.60 -25.17 -4.60
N LEU A 358 5.66 -24.46 -3.96
CA LEU A 358 5.24 -23.12 -4.40
C LEU A 358 6.40 -22.11 -4.34
N LEU A 359 7.19 -22.14 -3.26
CA LEU A 359 8.37 -21.29 -3.11
C LEU A 359 9.45 -21.59 -4.18
N LEU A 360 9.65 -22.85 -4.54
CA LEU A 360 10.57 -23.24 -5.62
C LEU A 360 10.07 -22.72 -6.98
N TYR A 361 8.76 -22.85 -7.24
CA TYR A 361 8.13 -22.35 -8.45
C TYR A 361 8.32 -20.83 -8.61
N GLU A 362 8.08 -20.05 -7.55
CA GLU A 362 8.25 -18.58 -7.55
C GLU A 362 9.69 -18.13 -7.73
N ARG A 363 10.69 -18.98 -7.42
CA ARG A 363 12.11 -18.73 -7.69
C ARG A 363 12.53 -19.05 -9.11
N GLY A 364 11.64 -19.63 -9.92
CA GLY A 364 11.97 -20.17 -11.24
C GLY A 364 12.67 -21.53 -11.19
N GLU A 365 12.71 -22.19 -10.02
CA GLU A 365 13.24 -23.55 -9.85
C GLU A 365 12.15 -24.57 -10.25
N ILE A 366 11.68 -24.46 -11.50
CA ILE A 366 10.46 -25.11 -12.00
C ILE A 366 10.54 -26.64 -11.92
N ASP A 367 11.69 -27.22 -12.24
CA ASP A 367 11.88 -28.67 -12.23
C ASP A 367 11.81 -29.26 -10.81
N GLU A 368 12.39 -28.58 -9.82
CA GLU A 368 12.34 -29.01 -8.42
C GLU A 368 10.92 -28.86 -7.84
N ALA A 369 10.25 -27.74 -8.16
CA ALA A 369 8.86 -27.54 -7.80
C ALA A 369 7.96 -28.64 -8.36
N LEU A 370 8.15 -28.97 -9.64
CA LEU A 370 7.41 -30.03 -10.32
C LEU A 370 7.67 -31.39 -9.69
N ALA A 371 8.93 -31.75 -9.44
CA ALA A 371 9.29 -33.01 -8.80
C ALA A 371 8.62 -33.15 -7.42
N LEU A 372 8.59 -32.06 -6.65
CA LEU A 372 7.98 -32.04 -5.32
C LEU A 372 6.45 -32.16 -5.38
N LEU A 373 5.79 -31.43 -6.27
CA LEU A 373 4.33 -31.53 -6.48
C LEU A 373 3.92 -32.91 -7.00
N VAL A 374 4.67 -33.52 -7.91
CA VAL A 374 4.42 -34.89 -8.39
C VAL A 374 4.54 -35.90 -7.25
N SER A 375 5.58 -35.77 -6.42
CA SER A 375 5.78 -36.64 -5.25
C SER A 375 4.64 -36.50 -4.24
N LEU A 376 4.21 -35.26 -3.98
CA LEU A 376 3.07 -34.97 -3.10
C LEU A 376 1.75 -35.52 -3.65
N HIS A 377 1.45 -35.26 -4.93
CA HIS A 377 0.22 -35.74 -5.56
C HIS A 377 0.16 -37.28 -5.54
N ARG A 378 1.29 -37.96 -5.75
CA ARG A 378 1.36 -39.43 -5.63
C ARG A 378 1.07 -39.91 -4.21
N LYS A 379 1.58 -39.20 -3.19
CA LYS A 379 1.38 -39.56 -1.77
C LYS A 379 -0.02 -39.18 -1.25
N GLN A 380 -0.60 -38.13 -1.81
CA GLN A 380 -1.86 -37.53 -1.37
C GLN A 380 -2.77 -37.24 -2.58
N PRO A 381 -3.22 -38.26 -3.32
CA PRO A 381 -4.01 -38.06 -4.54
C PRO A 381 -5.36 -37.36 -4.30
N ALA A 382 -5.89 -37.43 -3.07
CA ALA A 382 -7.11 -36.74 -2.66
C ALA A 382 -6.89 -35.26 -2.29
N ASN A 383 -5.63 -34.79 -2.23
CA ASN A 383 -5.33 -33.39 -1.93
C ASN A 383 -5.52 -32.54 -3.20
N THR A 384 -6.68 -31.92 -3.28
CA THR A 384 -7.11 -31.15 -4.46
C THR A 384 -6.30 -29.88 -4.66
N ALA A 385 -5.79 -29.26 -3.58
CA ALA A 385 -4.90 -28.10 -3.68
C ALA A 385 -3.59 -28.46 -4.39
N VAL A 386 -2.94 -29.56 -3.98
CA VAL A 386 -1.72 -30.06 -4.65
C VAL A 386 -1.99 -30.39 -6.11
N SER A 387 -3.17 -30.95 -6.41
CA SER A 387 -3.55 -31.33 -7.78
C SER A 387 -3.79 -30.11 -8.67
N LEU A 388 -4.42 -29.06 -8.15
CA LEU A 388 -4.57 -27.77 -8.84
C LEU A 388 -3.22 -27.16 -9.19
N GLU A 389 -2.32 -27.05 -8.21
CA GLU A 389 -1.00 -26.45 -8.41
C GLU A 389 -0.15 -27.26 -9.38
N LEU A 390 -0.21 -28.59 -9.30
CA LEU A 390 0.47 -29.47 -10.25
C LEU A 390 -0.08 -29.30 -11.68
N GLY A 391 -1.40 -29.17 -11.83
CA GLY A 391 -2.02 -28.91 -13.13
C GLY A 391 -1.63 -27.57 -13.73
N THR A 392 -1.60 -26.50 -12.91
CA THR A 392 -1.12 -25.16 -13.30
C THR A 392 0.33 -25.23 -13.76
N LEU A 393 1.19 -25.95 -13.04
CA LEU A 393 2.60 -26.08 -13.40
C LEU A 393 2.80 -26.85 -14.71
N TYR A 394 2.00 -27.90 -14.94
CA TYR A 394 2.01 -28.59 -16.24
C TYR A 394 1.52 -27.68 -17.38
N GLU A 395 0.58 -26.77 -17.13
CA GLU A 395 0.06 -25.84 -18.13
C GLU A 395 1.15 -24.86 -18.57
N LEU A 396 1.89 -24.30 -17.60
CA LEU A 396 3.03 -23.41 -17.85
C LEU A 396 4.16 -24.07 -18.63
N LEU A 397 4.41 -25.37 -18.37
CA LEU A 397 5.42 -26.16 -19.08
C LEU A 397 4.94 -26.67 -20.45
N GLY A 398 3.70 -26.40 -20.84
CA GLY A 398 3.12 -26.88 -22.10
C GLY A 398 2.85 -28.39 -22.12
N HIS A 399 2.83 -29.06 -20.96
CA HIS A 399 2.59 -30.51 -20.82
C HIS A 399 1.08 -30.83 -20.89
N ARG A 400 0.45 -30.52 -22.03
CA ARG A 400 -1.02 -30.52 -22.19
C ARG A 400 -1.74 -31.82 -21.79
N SER A 401 -1.16 -32.97 -22.09
CA SER A 401 -1.73 -34.27 -21.73
C SER A 401 -1.74 -34.48 -20.20
N SER A 402 -0.70 -34.04 -19.51
CA SER A 402 -0.61 -34.06 -18.05
C SER A 402 -1.60 -33.08 -17.42
N VAL A 403 -1.74 -31.87 -17.98
CA VAL A 403 -2.75 -30.88 -17.53
C VAL A 403 -4.13 -31.49 -17.54
N ARG A 404 -4.56 -32.03 -18.69
CA ARG A 404 -5.89 -32.64 -18.83
C ARG A 404 -6.13 -33.76 -17.83
N ARG A 405 -5.15 -34.64 -17.64
CA ARG A 405 -5.24 -35.76 -16.70
C ARG A 405 -5.42 -35.26 -15.27
N THR A 406 -4.56 -34.34 -14.84
CA THR A 406 -4.57 -33.79 -13.48
C THR A 406 -5.82 -32.97 -13.20
N TYR A 407 -6.22 -32.09 -14.13
CA TYR A 407 -7.43 -31.28 -13.99
C TYR A 407 -8.71 -32.12 -14.01
N ARG A 408 -8.83 -33.15 -14.86
CA ARG A 408 -9.99 -34.05 -14.83
C ARG A 408 -10.11 -34.79 -13.51
N ALA A 409 -9.01 -35.37 -13.02
CA ALA A 409 -8.99 -36.03 -11.71
C ALA A 409 -9.36 -35.05 -10.57
N THR A 410 -8.92 -33.79 -10.67
CA THR A 410 -9.28 -32.74 -9.70
C THR A 410 -10.75 -32.37 -9.78
N LEU A 411 -11.32 -32.26 -10.99
CA LEU A 411 -12.73 -31.95 -11.21
C LEU A 411 -13.64 -33.07 -10.69
N ASP A 412 -13.26 -34.32 -10.92
CA ASP A 412 -13.98 -35.50 -10.44
C ASP A 412 -14.00 -35.55 -8.91
N ALA A 413 -12.94 -35.09 -8.25
CA ALA A 413 -12.85 -35.00 -6.79
C ALA A 413 -13.60 -33.79 -6.19
N LEU A 414 -13.94 -32.78 -6.99
CA LEU A 414 -14.57 -31.53 -6.53
C LEU A 414 -15.79 -31.11 -7.36
N PRO A 415 -16.79 -31.98 -7.57
CA PRO A 415 -17.96 -31.63 -8.38
C PRO A 415 -18.73 -30.47 -7.73
N GLY A 416 -18.92 -29.38 -8.46
CA GLY A 416 -19.74 -28.24 -8.04
C GLY A 416 -19.07 -27.24 -7.08
N SER A 417 -17.80 -27.43 -6.70
CA SER A 417 -17.07 -26.41 -5.93
C SER A 417 -16.63 -25.24 -6.81
N GLU A 418 -16.32 -24.08 -6.21
CA GLU A 418 -15.75 -22.92 -6.92
C GLU A 418 -14.46 -23.28 -7.67
N SER A 419 -13.57 -24.02 -7.01
CA SER A 419 -12.34 -24.55 -7.62
C SER A 419 -12.64 -25.51 -8.77
N GLY A 420 -13.65 -26.37 -8.63
CA GLY A 420 -14.12 -27.22 -9.72
C GLY A 420 -14.62 -26.42 -10.92
N GLY A 421 -15.35 -25.32 -10.68
CA GLY A 421 -15.75 -24.38 -11.73
C GLY A 421 -14.57 -23.72 -12.44
N LEU A 422 -13.50 -23.35 -11.71
CA LEU A 422 -12.27 -22.82 -12.30
C LEU A 422 -11.56 -23.86 -13.17
N VAL A 423 -11.40 -25.09 -12.67
CA VAL A 423 -10.77 -26.20 -13.39
C VAL A 423 -11.53 -26.53 -14.67
N LYS A 424 -12.86 -26.56 -14.60
CA LYS A 424 -13.72 -26.79 -15.77
C LYS A 424 -13.48 -25.73 -16.84
N ARG A 425 -13.48 -24.44 -16.48
CA ARG A 425 -13.20 -23.34 -17.43
C ARG A 425 -11.82 -23.48 -18.08
N ARG A 426 -10.79 -23.88 -17.31
CA ARG A 426 -9.44 -24.13 -17.83
C ARG A 426 -9.41 -25.30 -18.82
N LEU A 427 -10.11 -26.40 -18.51
CA LEU A 427 -10.24 -27.54 -19.43
C LEU A 427 -10.96 -27.13 -20.73
N ASP A 428 -12.07 -26.40 -20.64
CA ASP A 428 -12.82 -25.91 -21.79
C ASP A 428 -11.96 -24.99 -22.67
N GLU A 429 -11.13 -24.13 -22.07
CA GLU A 429 -10.18 -23.28 -22.78
C GLU A 429 -9.09 -24.08 -23.51
N LEU A 430 -8.52 -25.11 -22.87
CA LEU A 430 -7.55 -26.01 -23.50
C LEU A 430 -8.16 -26.76 -24.68
N ASP A 431 -9.41 -27.23 -24.55
CA ASP A 431 -10.16 -27.86 -25.63
C ASP A 431 -10.34 -26.91 -26.82
N ARG A 432 -10.74 -25.66 -26.55
CA ARG A 432 -10.91 -24.63 -27.58
C ARG A 432 -9.60 -24.29 -28.30
N LEU A 433 -8.49 -24.14 -27.57
CA LEU A 433 -7.19 -23.84 -28.15
C LEU A 433 -6.69 -24.98 -29.06
N GLU A 434 -6.95 -26.23 -28.68
CA GLU A 434 -6.59 -27.39 -29.49
C GLU A 434 -7.43 -27.47 -30.78
N GLU A 435 -8.73 -27.19 -30.71
CA GLU A 435 -9.58 -27.11 -31.89
C GLU A 435 -9.09 -26.03 -32.87
N LEU A 436 -8.69 -24.86 -32.36
CA LEU A 436 -8.14 -23.78 -33.17
C LEU A 436 -6.81 -24.15 -33.85
N GLN A 437 -6.00 -25.03 -33.25
CA GLN A 437 -4.74 -25.48 -33.84
C GLN A 437 -4.91 -26.58 -34.90
N ARG A 438 -6.04 -27.29 -34.90
CA ARG A 438 -6.37 -28.30 -35.91
C ARG A 438 -6.95 -27.70 -37.19
N ARG A 439 -7.51 -26.49 -37.10
CA ARG A 439 -8.00 -25.69 -38.22
C ARG A 439 -6.83 -24.92 -38.83
#